data_AF-A0A925VYI6-F1
#
_entry.id   AF-A0A925VYI6-F1
#
_cell.length_a   1.000
_cell.length_b   1.000
_cell.length_c   1.000
_cell.angle_alpha   90.00
_cell.angle_beta   90.00
_cell.angle_gamma   90.00
#
_symmetry.space_group_name_H-M   'P 1'
#
loop_
_entity.id
_entity.type
_entity.pdbx_description
1 polymer ?
#
loop_
_entity_poly.entity_id
_entity_poly.type
_entity_poly.pdbx_seq_one_letter_code
_entity_poly.pdbx_strand_id
1 'polypeptide(L)'
;MITNRARTARGGMNARAQNPRGGFTLIEILMAITILAGVVLTMAMSTTVSARKVGASGTRSRAQAIVDQQISRARTWPTYASLSQLSAAKYNPTTNGLLTATTVNSDTTAGRSITTIKVTVTGATTSVLATPIVRSISIAAP
;
A
#
# COMPACT_ATOMS: atom_id res chain seq x y z
N MET A 1 -102.03 8.24 3.85
CA MET A 1 -102.12 8.44 5.31
C MET A 1 -100.81 8.00 5.93
N ILE A 2 -100.07 8.97 6.51
CA ILE A 2 -99.03 8.89 7.55
C ILE A 2 -97.70 8.15 7.24
N THR A 3 -96.64 8.97 7.28
CA THR A 3 -95.18 8.78 7.33
C THR A 3 -94.66 7.83 8.42
N ASN A 4 -93.54 7.14 8.17
CA ASN A 4 -92.49 7.03 9.20
C ASN A 4 -91.07 6.83 8.62
N ARG A 5 -90.11 7.58 9.19
CA ARG A 5 -88.67 7.60 8.88
C ARG A 5 -87.90 6.83 9.96
N ALA A 6 -86.85 6.10 9.58
CA ALA A 6 -85.61 5.86 10.35
C ALA A 6 -84.58 5.28 9.34
N ARG A 7 -83.45 5.88 8.94
CA ARG A 7 -82.34 6.60 9.59
C ARG A 7 -81.50 5.75 10.55
N THR A 8 -80.49 5.07 10.00
CA THR A 8 -79.21 4.75 10.66
C THR A 8 -78.16 4.55 9.56
N ALA A 9 -77.36 5.60 9.28
CA ALA A 9 -76.00 5.78 9.80
C ALA A 9 -75.04 4.71 9.24
N ARG A 10 -74.27 5.00 8.18
CA ARG A 10 -73.01 5.78 8.21
C ARG A 10 -71.97 5.08 9.10
N GLY A 11 -70.98 4.45 8.46
CA GLY A 11 -69.85 3.86 9.17
C GLY A 11 -68.81 3.29 8.23
N GLY A 12 -68.23 4.13 7.37
CA GLY A 12 -66.99 3.78 6.69
C GLY A 12 -65.93 3.44 7.73
N MET A 13 -65.56 2.16 7.81
CA MET A 13 -64.34 1.74 8.49
C MET A 13 -63.18 2.16 7.61
N ASN A 14 -62.81 3.43 7.77
CA ASN A 14 -61.49 3.90 7.42
C ASN A 14 -60.51 3.02 8.21
N ALA A 15 -59.95 2.01 7.57
CA ALA A 15 -58.68 1.43 7.98
C ALA A 15 -57.64 2.56 7.87
N ARG A 16 -57.62 3.43 8.89
CA ARG A 16 -56.49 4.31 9.13
C ARG A 16 -55.36 3.37 9.48
N ALA A 17 -54.55 3.04 8.48
CA ALA A 17 -53.15 2.73 8.70
C ALA A 17 -52.63 3.85 9.59
N GLN A 18 -52.48 3.57 10.88
CA GLN A 18 -51.79 4.45 11.79
C GLN A 18 -50.36 4.47 11.27
N ASN A 19 -50.02 5.48 10.46
CA ASN A 19 -48.62 5.81 10.25
C ASN A 19 -48.07 6.14 11.63
N PRO A 20 -47.14 5.33 12.20
CA PRO A 20 -46.49 5.74 13.41
C PRO A 20 -45.71 7.01 13.06
N ARG A 21 -46.26 8.17 13.45
CA ARG A 21 -45.51 9.42 13.47
C ARG A 21 -44.54 9.33 14.63
N GLY A 22 -43.48 8.54 14.45
CA GLY A 22 -42.33 8.53 15.35
C GLY A 22 -41.54 9.81 15.10
N GLY A 23 -41.62 10.76 16.02
CA GLY A 23 -40.64 11.84 16.09
C GLY A 23 -39.33 11.29 16.65
N PHE A 24 -38.19 11.80 16.20
CA PHE A 24 -36.89 11.43 16.74
C PHE A 24 -36.77 11.88 18.19
N THR A 25 -36.45 10.95 19.08
CA THR A 25 -36.15 11.30 20.47
C THR A 25 -34.76 11.92 20.55
N LEU A 26 -34.52 12.78 21.55
CA LEU A 26 -33.20 13.39 21.76
C LEU A 26 -32.12 12.33 22.00
N ILE A 27 -32.45 11.24 22.69
CA ILE A 27 -31.55 10.12 22.90
C ILE A 27 -31.18 9.40 21.59
N GLU A 28 -32.12 9.26 20.66
CA GLU A 28 -31.89 8.65 19.36
C GLU A 28 -30.98 9.51 18.48
N ILE A 29 -31.15 10.83 18.51
CA ILE A 29 -30.25 11.77 17.84
C ILE A 29 -28.84 11.67 18.43
N LEU A 30 -28.71 11.60 19.76
CA LEU A 30 -27.41 11.43 20.42
C LEU A 30 -26.76 10.09 20.06
N MET A 31 -27.52 9.00 20.00
CA MET A 31 -27.00 7.71 19.55
C MET A 31 -26.57 7.77 18.06
N ALA A 32 -27.37 8.39 17.20
CA ALA A 32 -27.03 8.53 15.79
C ALA A 32 -25.74 9.33 15.57
N ILE A 33 -25.57 10.46 16.29
CA ILE A 33 -24.37 11.29 16.18
C ILE A 33 -23.13 10.56 16.71
N THR A 34 -23.25 9.81 17.82
CA THR A 34 -22.10 9.06 18.37
C THR A 34 -21.67 7.92 17.45
N ILE A 35 -22.61 7.17 16.86
CA ILE A 35 -22.32 6.15 15.86
C ILE A 35 -21.67 6.78 14.63
N LEU A 36 -22.23 7.89 14.13
CA LEU A 36 -21.68 8.60 12.98
C LEU A 36 -20.23 9.08 13.25
N ALA A 37 -19.97 9.66 14.43
CA ALA A 37 -18.64 10.10 14.82
C ALA A 37 -17.64 8.94 14.86
N GLY A 38 -18.04 7.78 15.42
CA GLY A 38 -17.23 6.57 15.42
C GLY A 38 -16.88 6.09 14.01
N VAL A 39 -17.86 6.03 13.11
CA VAL A 39 -17.66 5.62 11.71
C VAL A 39 -16.69 6.58 11.00
N VAL A 40 -16.91 7.89 11.10
CA VAL A 40 -16.04 8.90 10.46
C VAL A 40 -14.59 8.79 10.96
N LEU A 41 -14.40 8.58 12.27
CA LEU A 41 -13.07 8.40 12.85
C LEU A 41 -12.37 7.15 12.31
N THR A 42 -13.07 6.01 12.24
CA THR A 42 -12.49 4.76 11.70
C THR A 42 -12.14 4.87 10.21
N MET A 43 -12.95 5.59 9.42
CA MET A 43 -12.65 5.87 8.02
C MET A 43 -11.40 6.74 7.87
N ALA A 44 -11.27 7.81 8.66
CA ALA A 44 -10.11 8.70 8.62
C ALA A 44 -8.80 7.97 8.96
N MET A 45 -8.84 7.10 9.98
CA MET A 45 -7.69 6.26 10.35
C MET A 45 -7.33 5.28 9.23
N SER A 46 -8.32 4.63 8.62
CA SER A 46 -8.12 3.68 7.52
C SER A 46 -7.47 4.35 6.30
N THR A 47 -7.93 5.55 5.93
CA THR A 47 -7.34 6.35 4.85
C THR A 47 -5.87 6.69 5.14
N THR A 48 -5.56 7.10 6.37
CA THR A 48 -4.19 7.44 6.78
C THR A 48 -3.26 6.24 6.72
N VAL A 49 -3.71 5.07 7.20
CA VAL A 49 -2.95 3.82 7.13
C VAL A 49 -2.72 3.40 5.68
N SER A 50 -3.74 3.53 4.84
CA SER A 50 -3.65 3.22 3.41
C SER A 50 -2.63 4.12 2.71
N ALA A 51 -2.69 5.44 2.93
CA ALA A 51 -1.76 6.40 2.35
C ALA A 51 -0.30 6.09 2.71
N ARG A 52 -0.04 5.75 3.99
CA ARG A 52 1.30 5.33 4.45
C ARG A 52 1.77 4.05 3.76
N LYS A 53 0.88 3.06 3.61
CA LYS A 53 1.20 1.80 2.91
C LYS A 53 1.52 2.02 1.44
N VAL A 54 0.76 2.86 0.74
CA VAL A 54 1.02 3.21 -0.67
C VAL A 54 2.37 3.92 -0.80
N GLY A 55 2.68 4.88 0.07
CA GLY A 55 3.99 5.54 0.10
C GLY A 55 5.14 4.56 0.31
N ALA A 56 5.03 3.67 1.29
CA ALA A 56 6.02 2.63 1.56
C ALA A 56 6.19 1.66 0.37
N SER A 57 5.09 1.27 -0.28
CA SER A 57 5.13 0.41 -1.47
C SER A 57 5.82 1.11 -2.64
N GLY A 58 5.55 2.40 -2.86
CA GLY A 58 6.20 3.19 -3.90
C GLY A 58 7.72 3.27 -3.70
N THR A 59 8.18 3.52 -2.48
CA THR A 59 9.61 3.51 -2.17
C THR A 59 10.24 2.15 -2.41
N ARG A 60 9.56 1.05 -2.03
CA ARG A 60 10.05 -0.31 -2.28
C ARG A 60 10.16 -0.61 -3.78
N SER A 61 9.16 -0.24 -4.59
CA SER A 61 9.19 -0.42 -6.05
C SER A 61 10.34 0.36 -6.69
N ARG A 62 10.61 1.59 -6.24
CA ARG A 62 11.78 2.37 -6.70
C ARG A 62 13.10 1.69 -6.32
N ALA A 63 13.21 1.22 -5.08
CA ALA A 63 14.39 0.48 -4.63
C ALA A 63 14.62 -0.80 -5.47
N GLN A 64 13.56 -1.52 -5.86
CA GLN A 64 13.67 -2.66 -6.78
C GLN A 64 14.19 -2.23 -8.15
N ALA A 65 13.61 -1.18 -8.74
CA ALA A 65 14.05 -0.67 -10.05
C ALA A 65 15.53 -0.27 -10.05
N ILE A 66 16.02 0.35 -8.97
CA ILE A 66 17.44 0.70 -8.81
C ILE A 66 18.32 -0.56 -8.84
N VAL A 67 17.93 -1.58 -8.08
CA VAL A 67 18.68 -2.86 -8.05
C VAL A 67 18.67 -3.51 -9.43
N ASP A 68 17.52 -3.57 -10.09
CA ASP A 68 17.38 -4.20 -11.40
C ASP A 68 18.19 -3.45 -12.47
N GLN A 69 18.24 -2.11 -12.42
CA GLN A 69 19.08 -1.31 -13.30
C GLN A 69 20.57 -1.60 -13.10
N GLN A 70 21.02 -1.75 -11.85
CA GLN A 70 22.40 -2.10 -11.54
C GLN A 70 22.76 -3.52 -12.01
N ILE A 71 21.87 -4.49 -11.80
CA ILE A 71 22.06 -5.85 -12.30
C ILE A 71 22.06 -5.88 -13.83
N SER A 72 21.17 -5.10 -14.49
CA SER A 72 21.16 -4.98 -15.95
C SER A 72 22.49 -4.41 -16.46
N ARG A 73 23.01 -3.36 -15.83
CA ARG A 73 24.31 -2.78 -16.16
C ARG A 73 25.45 -3.80 -15.97
N ALA A 74 25.38 -4.61 -14.92
CA ALA A 74 26.35 -5.66 -14.67
C ALA A 74 26.35 -6.74 -15.77
N ARG A 75 25.17 -7.07 -16.32
CA ARG A 75 25.01 -8.04 -17.42
C ARG A 75 25.56 -7.55 -18.75
N THR A 76 25.49 -6.25 -18.99
CA THR A 76 26.01 -5.62 -20.22
C THR A 76 27.41 -5.05 -20.02
N TRP A 77 28.13 -5.45 -18.97
CA TRP A 77 29.44 -4.87 -18.66
C TRP A 77 30.47 -5.26 -19.73
N PRO A 78 31.34 -4.34 -20.19
CA PRO A 78 32.12 -4.57 -21.42
C PRO A 78 33.08 -5.75 -21.37
N THR A 79 33.74 -5.98 -20.23
CA THR A 79 34.75 -7.05 -20.10
C THR A 79 34.75 -7.65 -18.70
N TYR A 80 35.00 -8.95 -18.63
CA TYR A 80 35.12 -9.65 -17.34
C TYR A 80 36.24 -9.07 -16.47
N ALA A 81 37.38 -8.72 -17.09
CA ALA A 81 38.55 -8.19 -16.40
C ALA A 81 38.30 -6.84 -15.69
N SER A 82 37.29 -6.07 -16.12
CA SER A 82 36.95 -4.78 -15.52
C SER A 82 35.75 -4.83 -14.57
N LEU A 83 35.22 -6.02 -14.25
CA LEU A 83 34.03 -6.13 -13.41
C LEU A 83 34.20 -5.54 -12.01
N SER A 84 35.42 -5.52 -11.46
CA SER A 84 35.71 -4.87 -10.18
C SER A 84 35.36 -3.37 -10.20
N GLN A 85 35.46 -2.71 -11.36
CA GLN A 85 35.13 -1.30 -11.56
C GLN A 85 33.62 -1.03 -11.53
N LEU A 86 32.77 -2.06 -11.66
CA LEU A 86 31.32 -1.94 -11.52
C LEU A 86 30.93 -1.38 -10.13
N SER A 87 31.69 -1.73 -9.10
CA SER A 87 31.49 -1.22 -7.73
C SER A 87 31.73 0.30 -7.63
N ALA A 88 32.68 0.82 -8.42
CA ALA A 88 32.98 2.25 -8.50
C ALA A 88 31.99 3.00 -9.40
N ALA A 89 31.47 2.35 -10.45
CA ALA A 89 30.43 2.87 -11.34
C ALA A 89 29.01 2.77 -10.75
N LYS A 90 28.91 2.82 -9.41
CA LYS A 90 27.64 2.76 -8.69
C LYS A 90 26.70 3.84 -9.20
N TYR A 91 25.46 3.47 -9.45
CA TYR A 91 24.38 4.44 -9.54
C TYR A 91 24.23 5.02 -8.13
N ASN A 92 24.36 6.35 -8.02
CA ASN A 92 24.22 7.05 -6.75
C ASN A 92 22.88 7.80 -6.75
N PRO A 93 21.76 7.13 -6.42
CA PRO A 93 20.48 7.79 -6.28
C PRO A 93 20.38 8.38 -4.88
N THR A 94 21.29 9.25 -4.47
CA THR A 94 21.12 10.02 -3.22
C THR A 94 19.78 10.80 -3.20
N THR A 95 19.09 10.87 -4.34
CA THR A 95 17.69 11.23 -4.47
C THR A 95 16.75 10.31 -3.66
N ASN A 96 15.95 10.91 -2.79
CA ASN A 96 14.88 10.26 -2.00
C ASN A 96 15.33 9.37 -0.83
N GLY A 97 16.57 9.54 -0.34
CA GLY A 97 17.04 8.84 0.86
C GLY A 97 17.24 7.34 0.67
N LEU A 98 17.47 6.88 -0.56
CA LEU A 98 17.90 5.51 -0.87
C LEU A 98 19.42 5.51 -1.10
N LEU A 99 20.09 4.48 -0.60
CA LEU A 99 21.53 4.28 -0.74
C LEU A 99 21.76 2.97 -1.48
N THR A 100 22.71 2.96 -2.42
CA THR A 100 23.03 1.77 -3.22
C THR A 100 24.47 1.36 -2.98
N ALA A 101 24.69 0.07 -2.74
CA ALA A 101 25.99 -0.55 -2.62
C ALA A 101 26.09 -1.75 -3.56
N THR A 102 27.16 -1.81 -4.34
CA THR A 102 27.46 -2.94 -5.23
C THR A 102 28.78 -3.56 -4.80
N THR A 103 28.77 -4.84 -4.47
CA THR A 103 29.95 -5.61 -4.13
C THR A 103 30.20 -6.67 -5.19
N VAL A 104 31.44 -6.77 -5.65
CA VAL A 104 31.87 -7.76 -6.64
C VAL A 104 32.88 -8.67 -5.95
N ASN A 105 32.59 -9.96 -5.91
CA ASN A 105 33.45 -10.96 -5.27
C ASN A 105 33.80 -12.04 -6.28
N SER A 106 35.08 -12.26 -6.52
CA SER A 106 35.58 -13.31 -7.42
C SER A 106 36.08 -14.47 -6.59
N ASP A 107 35.48 -15.64 -6.78
CA ASP A 107 35.91 -16.90 -6.19
C ASP A 107 36.63 -17.71 -7.27
N THR A 108 37.85 -18.15 -6.99
CA THR A 108 38.67 -18.98 -7.87
C THR A 108 38.93 -20.37 -7.30
N THR A 109 38.20 -20.75 -6.25
CA THR A 109 38.37 -22.01 -5.55
C THR A 109 37.94 -23.19 -6.41
N ALA A 110 38.62 -24.33 -6.25
CA ALA A 110 38.30 -25.59 -6.91
C ALA A 110 38.32 -25.55 -8.45
N GLY A 111 39.17 -24.71 -9.04
CA GLY A 111 39.34 -24.63 -10.50
C GLY A 111 38.15 -23.99 -11.24
N ARG A 112 37.21 -23.37 -10.50
CA ARG A 112 36.12 -22.59 -11.07
C ARG A 112 36.36 -21.12 -10.76
N SER A 113 36.33 -20.29 -11.79
CA SER A 113 36.35 -18.85 -11.62
C SER A 113 34.92 -18.34 -11.69
N ILE A 114 34.34 -17.98 -10.56
CA ILE A 114 32.96 -17.47 -10.45
C ILE A 114 33.02 -16.09 -9.82
N THR A 115 32.55 -15.07 -10.53
CA THR A 115 32.32 -13.75 -9.96
C THR A 115 30.87 -13.59 -9.57
N THR A 116 30.65 -13.31 -8.29
CA THR A 116 29.35 -12.95 -7.72
C THR A 116 29.27 -11.45 -7.54
N ILE A 117 28.23 -10.86 -8.10
CA ILE A 117 27.89 -9.45 -7.96
C ILE A 117 26.67 -9.37 -7.08
N LYS A 118 26.77 -8.66 -5.97
CA LYS A 118 25.66 -8.41 -5.05
C LYS A 118 25.38 -6.92 -5.02
N VAL A 119 24.14 -6.55 -5.34
CA VAL A 119 23.63 -5.19 -5.27
C VAL A 119 22.67 -5.12 -4.09
N THR A 120 22.90 -4.14 -3.23
CA THR A 120 22.08 -3.88 -2.04
C THR A 120 21.59 -2.44 -2.09
N VAL A 121 20.28 -2.25 -1.94
CA VAL A 121 19.67 -0.94 -1.74
C VAL A 121 19.14 -0.86 -0.31
N THR A 122 19.60 0.15 0.42
CA THR A 122 19.18 0.47 1.79
C THR A 122 18.48 1.83 1.81
N GLY A 123 17.65 2.06 2.82
CA GLY A 123 17.21 3.42 3.15
C GLY A 123 18.29 4.13 3.98
N ALA A 124 18.44 5.43 3.79
CA ALA A 124 19.24 6.30 4.68
C ALA A 124 18.72 6.24 6.12
N THR A 125 17.41 5.98 6.29
CA THR A 125 16.79 5.63 7.56
C THR A 125 15.84 4.44 7.39
N THR A 126 15.54 3.74 8.48
CA THR A 126 14.60 2.60 8.50
C THR A 126 13.16 3.01 8.19
N SER A 127 12.81 4.29 8.37
CA SER A 127 11.51 4.85 8.00
C SER A 127 11.33 4.93 6.48
N VAL A 128 12.42 5.16 5.73
CA VAL A 128 12.40 5.20 4.25
C VAL A 128 12.31 3.79 3.68
N LEU A 129 13.12 2.85 4.19
CA LEU A 129 13.09 1.46 3.78
C LEU A 129 13.47 0.57 4.97
N ALA A 130 12.47 -0.12 5.53
CA ALA A 130 12.65 -0.93 6.73
C ALA A 130 13.55 -2.16 6.51
N THR A 131 13.51 -2.75 5.32
CA THR A 131 14.31 -3.93 4.99
C THR A 131 15.07 -3.69 3.69
N PRO A 132 16.41 -3.84 3.69
CA PRO A 132 17.22 -3.73 2.49
C PRO A 132 16.72 -4.65 1.36
N ILE A 133 16.81 -4.17 0.13
CA ILE A 133 16.56 -4.99 -1.07
C ILE A 133 17.91 -5.44 -1.60
N VAL A 134 18.06 -6.76 -1.74
CA VAL A 134 19.30 -7.39 -2.21
C VAL A 134 19.00 -8.24 -3.43
N ARG A 135 19.83 -8.11 -4.47
CA ARG A 135 19.90 -9.05 -5.59
C ARG A 135 21.34 -9.44 -5.83
N SER A 136 21.54 -10.65 -6.33
CA SER A 136 22.84 -11.11 -6.75
C SER A 136 22.76 -11.85 -8.07
N ILE A 137 23.82 -11.75 -8.85
CA ILE A 137 24.07 -12.59 -10.02
C ILE A 137 25.46 -13.20 -9.90
N SER A 138 25.63 -14.39 -10.46
CA SER A 138 26.90 -15.06 -10.55
C SER A 138 27.24 -15.29 -12.02
N ILE A 139 28.48 -15.01 -12.39
CA ILE A 139 29.00 -15.10 -13.74
C ILE A 139 30.22 -16.01 -13.68
N ALA A 140 30.22 -17.08 -14.48
CA ALA A 140 31.42 -17.88 -14.67
C ALA A 140 32.41 -17.09 -15.53
N ALA A 141 33.64 -16.96 -15.07
CA ALA A 141 34.72 -16.44 -15.88
C ALA A 141 35.09 -17.46 -16.96
N PRO A 142 35.49 -16.98 -18.15
CA PRO A 142 36.20 -17.81 -19.13
C PRO A 142 37.57 -18.26 -18.60
#